data_AF-A0A553GT06-F1
#
_entry.id   AF-A0A553GT06-F1
#
_cell.length_a   1.000
_cell.length_b   1.000
_cell.length_c   1.000
_cell.angle_alpha   90.00
_cell.angle_beta   90.00
_cell.angle_gamma   90.00
#
_symmetry.space_group_name_H-M   'P 1'
#
loop_
_entity.id
_entity.type
_entity.pdbx_description
1 polymer ?
#
loop_
_entity_poly.entity_id
_entity_poly.type
_entity_poly.pdbx_seq_one_letter_code
_entity_poly.pdbx_strand_id
1 'polypeptide(L)'
;MLEKLRSSSRTTEVDSVGRQILDAIKKGDWSADTHLSSLQVELSQNSEALNTAIKRDKSESELDSNDDKRDTDTRDVFYFTRGFLHHPDEATQQAAQTVQAVLDKYTLEMVRKSNAIQSSLTESLLKDLKTTDVQASVDALSGLSVLIARLEDSQAVVKKANLTYLANKASDENQANATELKKELLNNINDKLVVYLRAMIQVDEARYRDLFDTMAQIIEVNNINVKKRSNKAE
;
A
#
# COMPACT_ATOMS: atom_id res chain seq x y z
N MET A 1 -27.51 10.36 -21.68
CA MET A 1 -27.93 8.99 -21.31
C MET A 1 -26.99 8.53 -20.20
N LEU A 2 -27.49 7.98 -19.10
CA LEU A 2 -26.64 7.46 -18.02
C LEU A 2 -25.90 6.22 -18.53
N GLU A 3 -24.59 6.30 -18.76
CA GLU A 3 -23.77 5.17 -19.23
C GLU A 3 -23.47 4.16 -18.12
N LYS A 4 -22.96 2.98 -18.51
CA LYS A 4 -22.37 2.03 -17.56
C LYS A 4 -20.93 2.43 -17.25
N LEU A 5 -20.49 2.16 -16.03
CA LEU A 5 -19.10 2.22 -15.62
C LEU A 5 -18.28 1.17 -16.37
N ARG A 6 -17.14 1.58 -16.94
CA ARG A 6 -16.25 0.66 -17.69
C ARG A 6 -15.71 -0.46 -16.80
N SER A 7 -15.86 -1.71 -17.25
CA SER A 7 -15.30 -2.91 -16.59
C SER A 7 -13.76 -2.89 -16.47
N SER A 8 -13.10 -2.17 -17.38
CA SER A 8 -11.65 -1.95 -17.40
C SER A 8 -11.15 -0.86 -16.42
N SER A 9 -12.03 -0.28 -15.59
CA SER A 9 -11.62 0.58 -14.47
C SER A 9 -10.73 -0.19 -13.50
N ARG A 10 -9.76 0.49 -12.88
CA ARG A 10 -8.91 -0.05 -11.81
C ARG A 10 -9.68 -0.10 -10.48
N THR A 11 -9.21 -0.90 -9.54
CA THR A 11 -9.81 -1.07 -8.21
C THR A 11 -10.03 0.27 -7.48
N THR A 12 -9.03 1.14 -7.48
CA THR A 12 -9.12 2.49 -6.88
C THR A 12 -10.06 3.43 -7.62
N GLU A 13 -10.23 3.26 -8.93
CA GLU A 13 -11.18 4.04 -9.72
C GLU A 13 -12.62 3.64 -9.38
N VAL A 14 -12.89 2.34 -9.24
CA VAL A 14 -14.21 1.82 -8.85
C VAL A 14 -14.55 2.23 -7.41
N ASP A 15 -13.60 2.19 -6.47
CA ASP A 15 -13.80 2.69 -5.09
C ASP A 15 -14.15 4.20 -5.10
N SER A 16 -13.40 5.00 -5.85
CA SER A 16 -13.65 6.45 -5.97
C SER A 16 -15.04 6.74 -6.54
N VAL A 17 -15.44 6.04 -7.61
CA VAL A 17 -16.77 6.20 -8.22
C VAL A 17 -17.87 5.77 -7.24
N GLY A 18 -17.71 4.63 -6.55
CA GLY A 18 -18.67 4.15 -5.57
C GLY A 18 -18.92 5.18 -4.46
N ARG A 19 -17.86 5.79 -3.92
CA ARG A 19 -17.97 6.84 -2.90
C ARG A 19 -18.68 8.09 -3.41
N GLN A 20 -18.31 8.58 -4.59
CA GLN A 20 -18.95 9.75 -5.19
C GLN A 20 -20.44 9.51 -5.47
N ILE A 21 -20.81 8.30 -5.90
CA ILE A 21 -22.21 7.89 -6.06
C ILE A 21 -22.94 7.90 -4.71
N LEU A 22 -22.34 7.31 -3.66
CA LEU A 22 -22.93 7.30 -2.32
C LEU A 22 -23.12 8.70 -1.77
N ASP A 23 -22.15 9.60 -1.97
CA ASP A 23 -22.24 11.00 -1.56
C ASP A 23 -23.34 11.73 -2.34
N ALA A 24 -23.53 11.42 -3.63
CA ALA A 24 -24.62 11.95 -4.43
C ALA A 24 -25.99 11.48 -3.92
N ILE A 25 -26.14 10.19 -3.60
CA ILE A 25 -27.37 9.63 -3.02
C ILE A 25 -27.66 10.31 -1.68
N LYS A 26 -26.67 10.45 -0.79
CA LYS A 26 -26.85 11.05 0.55
C LYS A 26 -27.29 12.52 0.55
N LYS A 27 -27.17 13.24 -0.57
CA LYS A 27 -27.67 14.63 -0.68
C LYS A 27 -29.20 14.72 -0.77
N GLY A 28 -29.87 13.65 -1.20
CA GLY A 28 -31.32 13.58 -1.31
C GLY A 28 -31.98 12.83 -0.14
N ASP A 29 -33.28 13.07 0.04
CA ASP A 29 -34.11 12.22 0.91
C ASP A 29 -34.77 11.11 0.08
N TRP A 30 -34.29 9.89 0.32
CA TRP A 30 -34.76 8.68 -0.36
C TRP A 30 -35.56 7.74 0.55
N SER A 31 -35.97 8.21 1.73
CA SER A 31 -36.70 7.38 2.71
C SER A 31 -37.99 6.76 2.15
N ALA A 32 -38.68 7.46 1.24
CA ALA A 32 -39.86 6.95 0.55
C ALA A 32 -39.54 6.02 -0.64
N ASP A 33 -38.28 5.93 -1.07
CA ASP A 33 -37.79 4.99 -2.07
C ASP A 33 -37.01 3.85 -1.38
N THR A 34 -37.74 2.78 -1.05
CA THR A 34 -37.19 1.63 -0.33
C THR A 34 -36.16 0.87 -1.16
N HIS A 35 -36.28 0.87 -2.49
CA HIS A 35 -35.34 0.17 -3.36
C HIS A 35 -34.00 0.91 -3.43
N LEU A 36 -34.02 2.22 -3.69
CA LEU A 36 -32.81 3.03 -3.69
C LEU A 36 -32.15 3.07 -2.32
N SER A 37 -32.94 3.14 -1.23
CA SER A 37 -32.43 3.02 0.13
C SER A 37 -31.72 1.69 0.37
N SER A 38 -32.28 0.57 -0.10
CA SER A 38 -31.62 -0.75 -0.02
C SER A 38 -30.32 -0.79 -0.83
N LEU A 39 -30.32 -0.25 -2.05
CA LEU A 39 -29.12 -0.18 -2.89
C LEU A 39 -28.03 0.70 -2.25
N GLN A 40 -28.41 1.80 -1.60
CA GLN A 40 -27.47 2.66 -0.89
C GLN A 40 -26.74 1.91 0.23
N VAL A 41 -27.48 1.09 1.00
CA VAL A 41 -26.89 0.26 2.07
C VAL A 41 -25.91 -0.75 1.47
N GLU A 42 -26.32 -1.48 0.44
CA GLU A 42 -25.48 -2.47 -0.24
C GLU A 42 -24.20 -1.83 -0.83
N LEU A 43 -24.35 -0.71 -1.57
CA LEU A 43 -23.21 0.03 -2.13
C LEU A 43 -22.27 0.55 -1.05
N SER A 44 -22.81 0.98 0.11
CA SER A 44 -22.00 1.46 1.23
C SER A 44 -21.15 0.34 1.82
N GLN A 45 -21.74 -0.82 2.07
CA GLN A 45 -21.03 -2.00 2.58
C GLN A 45 -19.94 -2.46 1.60
N ASN A 46 -20.26 -2.57 0.31
CA ASN A 46 -19.31 -2.98 -0.72
C ASN A 46 -18.16 -1.97 -0.89
N SER A 47 -18.46 -0.67 -0.84
CA SER A 47 -17.43 0.38 -0.95
C SER A 47 -16.52 0.42 0.27
N GLU A 48 -17.05 0.22 1.47
CA GLU A 48 -16.25 0.15 2.70
C GLU A 48 -15.34 -1.09 2.70
N ALA A 49 -15.87 -2.24 2.34
CA ALA A 49 -15.10 -3.47 2.19
C ALA A 49 -13.99 -3.31 1.13
N LEU A 50 -14.32 -2.77 -0.04
CA LEU A 50 -13.34 -2.53 -1.12
C LEU A 50 -12.22 -1.59 -0.66
N ASN A 51 -12.55 -0.51 0.03
CA ASN A 51 -11.54 0.41 0.53
C ASN A 51 -10.62 -0.22 1.58
N THR A 52 -11.18 -1.06 2.45
CA THR A 52 -10.42 -1.81 3.46
C THR A 52 -9.43 -2.76 2.77
N ALA A 53 -9.89 -3.50 1.76
CA ALA A 53 -9.03 -4.36 0.96
C ALA A 53 -7.92 -3.57 0.22
N ILE A 54 -8.24 -2.41 -0.37
CA ILE A 54 -7.24 -1.53 -0.99
C ILE A 54 -6.16 -1.09 0.02
N LYS A 55 -6.55 -0.72 1.24
CA LYS A 55 -5.60 -0.32 2.30
C LYS A 55 -4.69 -1.47 2.70
N ARG A 56 -5.21 -2.68 2.82
CA ARG A 56 -4.44 -3.89 3.11
C ARG A 56 -3.39 -4.13 2.02
N ASP A 57 -3.82 -4.25 0.76
CA ASP A 57 -2.94 -4.51 -0.38
C ASP A 57 -1.84 -3.44 -0.50
N LYS A 58 -2.21 -2.18 -0.24
CA LYS A 58 -1.25 -1.07 -0.22
C LYS A 58 -0.23 -1.21 0.91
N SER A 59 -0.67 -1.52 2.13
CA SER A 59 0.25 -1.68 3.26
C SER A 59 1.19 -2.87 3.13
N GLU A 60 0.77 -3.93 2.45
CA GLU A 60 1.62 -5.07 2.12
C GLU A 60 2.68 -4.67 1.09
N SER A 61 2.27 -4.03 -0.02
CA SER A 61 3.21 -3.55 -1.03
C SER A 61 4.20 -2.51 -0.49
N GLU A 62 3.76 -1.63 0.42
CA GLU A 62 4.64 -0.67 1.09
C GLU A 62 5.61 -1.38 2.05
N LEU A 63 5.18 -2.42 2.76
CA LEU A 63 6.06 -3.21 3.62
C LEU A 63 7.15 -3.89 2.78
N ASP A 64 6.79 -4.54 1.67
CA ASP A 64 7.74 -5.23 0.78
C ASP A 64 8.78 -4.26 0.21
N SER A 65 8.34 -3.11 -0.31
CA SER A 65 9.26 -2.11 -0.86
C SER A 65 10.22 -1.53 0.19
N ASN A 66 9.76 -1.39 1.44
CA ASN A 66 10.61 -0.91 2.53
C ASN A 66 11.57 -2.02 3.01
N ASP A 67 11.12 -3.27 2.97
CA ASP A 67 11.94 -4.44 3.28
C ASP A 67 13.10 -4.56 2.30
N ASP A 68 12.83 -4.49 0.98
CA ASP A 68 13.84 -4.48 -0.09
C ASP A 68 14.90 -3.39 0.11
N LYS A 69 14.48 -2.21 0.57
CA LYS A 69 15.39 -1.12 0.88
C LYS A 69 16.28 -1.45 2.09
N ARG A 70 15.70 -1.94 3.19
CA ARG A 70 16.47 -2.39 4.37
C ARG A 70 17.46 -3.49 4.00
N ASP A 71 17.04 -4.39 3.14
CA ASP A 71 17.82 -5.49 2.61
C ASP A 71 19.05 -5.00 1.84
N THR A 72 18.85 -3.99 1.00
CA THR A 72 19.92 -3.28 0.28
C THR A 72 20.84 -2.58 1.26
N ASP A 73 20.30 -1.85 2.25
CA ASP A 73 21.10 -1.13 3.24
C ASP A 73 21.92 -2.07 4.13
N THR A 74 21.38 -3.26 4.43
CA THR A 74 22.10 -4.33 5.14
C THR A 74 23.25 -4.84 4.28
N ARG A 75 23.00 -5.16 3.00
CA ARG A 75 24.03 -5.61 2.05
C ARG A 75 25.15 -4.58 1.91
N ASP A 76 24.81 -3.30 1.85
CA ASP A 76 25.79 -2.23 1.72
C ASP A 76 26.72 -2.18 2.93
N VAL A 77 26.21 -2.26 4.17
CA VAL A 77 27.07 -2.36 5.36
C VAL A 77 28.01 -3.56 5.28
N PHE A 78 27.48 -4.75 4.95
CA PHE A 78 28.29 -5.98 4.87
C PHE A 78 29.37 -5.93 3.79
N TYR A 79 28.99 -5.55 2.57
CA TYR A 79 29.93 -5.53 1.44
C TYR A 79 30.93 -4.39 1.55
N PHE A 80 30.53 -3.24 2.09
CA PHE A 80 31.43 -2.13 2.35
C PHE A 80 32.54 -2.55 3.32
N THR A 81 32.20 -3.11 4.48
CA THR A 81 33.18 -3.63 5.44
C THR A 81 34.10 -4.68 4.81
N ARG A 82 33.55 -5.62 4.02
CA ARG A 82 34.35 -6.64 3.33
C ARG A 82 35.35 -6.06 2.34
N GLY A 83 35.00 -4.96 1.67
CA GLY A 83 35.95 -4.25 0.80
C GLY A 83 37.19 -3.77 1.56
N PHE A 84 37.01 -3.28 2.79
CA PHE A 84 38.12 -2.79 3.61
C PHE A 84 38.98 -3.90 4.25
N LEU A 85 38.55 -5.16 4.25
CA LEU A 85 39.38 -6.29 4.71
C LEU A 85 40.64 -6.48 3.87
N HIS A 86 40.66 -5.93 2.65
CA HIS A 86 41.81 -6.00 1.73
C HIS A 86 42.46 -4.63 1.50
N HIS A 87 42.19 -3.65 2.37
CA HIS A 87 42.76 -2.33 2.27
C HIS A 87 44.29 -2.37 2.47
N PRO A 88 45.10 -1.60 1.70
CA PRO A 88 46.56 -1.62 1.80
C PRO A 88 47.12 -1.01 3.08
N ASP A 89 46.35 -0.14 3.74
CA ASP A 89 46.70 0.41 5.06
C ASP A 89 46.30 -0.58 6.18
N GLU A 90 47.30 -1.00 6.97
CA GLU A 90 47.12 -2.02 8.02
C GLU A 90 46.14 -1.59 9.11
N ALA A 91 46.13 -0.30 9.49
CA ALA A 91 45.22 0.20 10.52
C ALA A 91 43.76 0.13 10.04
N THR A 92 43.51 0.52 8.79
CA THR A 92 42.19 0.41 8.15
C THR A 92 41.75 -1.06 8.02
N GLN A 93 42.66 -1.94 7.63
CA GLN A 93 42.37 -3.38 7.56
C GLN A 93 42.00 -3.97 8.93
N GLN A 94 42.72 -3.61 9.99
CA GLN A 94 42.44 -4.07 11.37
C GLN A 94 41.09 -3.53 11.88
N ALA A 95 40.76 -2.27 11.56
CA ALA A 95 39.44 -1.72 11.85
C ALA A 95 38.32 -2.52 11.14
N ALA A 96 38.53 -2.88 9.87
CA ALA A 96 37.59 -3.73 9.12
C ALA A 96 37.44 -5.12 9.72
N GLN A 97 38.51 -5.74 10.20
CA GLN A 97 38.43 -7.04 10.89
C GLN A 97 37.59 -6.95 12.17
N THR A 98 37.77 -5.88 12.95
CA THR A 98 36.98 -5.64 14.17
C THR A 98 35.48 -5.51 13.85
N VAL A 99 35.13 -4.70 12.84
CA VAL A 99 33.73 -4.55 12.41
C VAL A 99 33.20 -5.87 11.82
N GLN A 100 33.98 -6.57 11.00
CA GLN A 100 33.59 -7.84 10.39
C GLN A 100 33.26 -8.90 11.46
N ALA A 101 34.02 -8.95 12.55
CA ALA A 101 33.74 -9.86 13.66
C ALA A 101 32.38 -9.62 14.33
N VAL A 102 31.87 -8.37 14.30
CA VAL A 102 30.48 -8.08 14.70
C VAL A 102 29.50 -8.60 13.65
N LEU A 103 29.73 -8.31 12.37
CA LEU A 103 28.86 -8.72 11.27
C LEU A 103 28.69 -10.25 11.20
N ASP A 104 29.75 -11.00 11.48
CA ASP A 104 29.77 -12.47 11.41
C ASP A 104 28.87 -13.13 12.47
N LYS A 105 28.52 -12.44 13.56
CA LYS A 105 27.55 -12.93 14.56
C LYS A 105 26.12 -13.01 14.00
N TYR A 106 25.81 -12.16 13.01
CA TYR A 106 24.47 -12.00 12.44
C TYR A 106 24.35 -12.64 11.06
N THR A 107 25.42 -12.57 10.26
CA THR A 107 25.53 -13.06 8.88
C THR A 107 24.58 -12.37 7.89
N LEU A 108 24.96 -12.36 6.61
CA LEU A 108 24.13 -11.76 5.57
C LEU A 108 22.83 -12.56 5.31
N GLU A 109 22.71 -13.80 5.79
CA GLU A 109 21.50 -14.62 5.66
C GLU A 109 20.30 -14.04 6.43
N MET A 110 20.51 -13.04 7.29
CA MET A 110 19.43 -12.32 7.97
C MET A 110 18.44 -11.66 7.00
N VAL A 111 18.89 -11.25 5.81
CA VAL A 111 18.05 -10.63 4.75
C VAL A 111 17.06 -11.61 4.12
N ARG A 112 17.20 -12.91 4.39
CA ARG A 112 16.28 -13.96 3.90
C ARG A 112 15.35 -14.47 4.99
N LYS A 113 15.38 -13.87 6.18
CA LYS A 113 14.54 -14.30 7.30
C LYS A 113 13.17 -13.64 7.22
N SER A 114 12.23 -14.13 8.02
CA SER A 114 10.94 -13.45 8.17
C SER A 114 11.14 -12.04 8.71
N ASN A 115 10.23 -11.13 8.38
CA ASN A 115 10.31 -9.72 8.81
C ASN A 115 10.58 -9.56 10.31
N ALA A 116 9.94 -10.40 11.15
CA ALA A 116 10.13 -10.39 12.61
C ALA A 116 11.56 -10.80 13.02
N ILE A 117 12.08 -11.89 12.44
CA ILE A 117 13.43 -12.37 12.76
C ILE A 117 14.48 -11.39 12.24
N GLN A 118 14.35 -10.93 10.99
CA GLN A 118 15.27 -9.95 10.41
C GLN A 118 15.30 -8.66 11.22
N SER A 119 14.13 -8.13 11.62
CA SER A 119 14.05 -6.92 12.46
C SER A 119 14.80 -7.10 13.78
N SER A 120 14.61 -8.23 14.46
CA SER A 120 15.33 -8.52 15.71
C SER A 120 16.84 -8.58 15.49
N LEU A 121 17.29 -9.26 14.42
CA LEU A 121 18.71 -9.37 14.09
C LEU A 121 19.32 -8.01 13.71
N THR A 122 18.61 -7.19 12.93
CA THR A 122 19.06 -5.85 12.53
C THR A 122 19.18 -4.93 13.74
N GLU A 123 18.20 -4.92 14.64
CA GLU A 123 18.25 -4.09 15.85
C GLU A 123 19.42 -4.52 16.77
N SER A 124 19.67 -5.82 16.91
CA SER A 124 20.83 -6.32 17.65
C SER A 124 22.16 -5.98 16.98
N LEU A 125 22.26 -6.14 15.66
CA LEU A 125 23.44 -5.77 14.87
C LEU A 125 23.79 -4.29 15.04
N LEU A 126 22.81 -3.40 14.87
CA LEU A 126 22.99 -1.95 15.01
C LEU A 126 23.46 -1.58 16.41
N LYS A 127 22.96 -2.27 17.43
CA LYS A 127 23.40 -2.07 18.82
C LYS A 127 24.86 -2.48 19.02
N ASP A 128 25.26 -3.63 18.49
CA ASP A 128 26.64 -4.12 18.62
C ASP A 128 27.64 -3.23 17.88
N LEU A 129 27.26 -2.72 16.70
CA LEU A 129 28.08 -1.78 15.91
C LEU A 129 28.30 -0.43 16.62
N LYS A 130 27.43 -0.08 17.58
CA LYS A 130 27.51 1.16 18.38
C LYS A 130 28.15 0.97 19.76
N THR A 131 28.70 -0.20 20.04
CA THR A 131 29.44 -0.43 21.28
C THR A 131 30.73 0.39 21.30
N THR A 132 31.14 0.85 22.48
CA THR A 132 32.33 1.69 22.65
C THR A 132 33.59 1.04 22.07
N ASP A 133 33.71 -0.29 22.17
CA ASP A 133 34.86 -1.05 21.70
C ASP A 133 34.93 -1.17 20.17
N VAL A 134 33.80 -0.94 19.46
CA VAL A 134 33.70 -1.05 18.00
C VAL A 134 33.70 0.33 17.33
N GLN A 135 33.24 1.37 18.04
CA GLN A 135 33.02 2.71 17.49
C GLN A 135 34.26 3.30 16.81
N ALA A 136 35.45 3.18 17.43
CA ALA A 136 36.69 3.66 16.84
C ALA A 136 37.01 2.98 15.50
N SER A 137 36.69 1.69 15.36
CA SER A 137 36.86 0.96 14.10
C SER A 137 35.82 1.37 13.05
N VAL A 138 34.59 1.64 13.47
CA VAL A 138 33.54 2.16 12.57
C VAL A 138 33.96 3.52 12.01
N ASP A 139 34.48 4.42 12.85
CA ASP A 139 34.90 5.76 12.44
C ASP A 139 36.15 5.74 11.55
N ALA A 140 37.03 4.74 11.72
CA ALA A 140 38.19 4.54 10.86
C ALA A 140 37.82 4.11 9.43
N LEU A 141 36.65 3.48 9.23
CA LEU A 141 36.14 3.09 7.92
C LEU A 141 35.31 4.23 7.32
N SER A 142 35.99 5.17 6.66
CA SER A 142 35.36 6.37 6.07
C SER A 142 34.12 6.02 5.24
N GLY A 143 32.95 6.46 5.69
CA GLY A 143 31.65 6.21 5.05
C GLY A 143 30.80 5.14 5.72
N LEU A 144 31.36 4.27 6.58
CA LEU A 144 30.60 3.22 7.24
C LEU A 144 29.53 3.78 8.20
N SER A 145 29.84 4.84 8.96
CA SER A 145 28.87 5.48 9.86
C SER A 145 27.63 6.00 9.11
N VAL A 146 27.79 6.44 7.86
CA VAL A 146 26.67 6.87 7.00
C VAL A 146 25.81 5.67 6.58
N LEU A 147 26.43 4.55 6.21
CA LEU A 147 25.70 3.33 5.85
C LEU A 147 24.96 2.74 7.04
N ILE A 148 25.58 2.76 8.23
CA ILE A 148 24.93 2.34 9.48
C ILE A 148 23.70 3.22 9.74
N ALA A 149 23.84 4.54 9.72
CA ALA A 149 22.70 5.45 9.93
C ALA A 149 21.56 5.19 8.92
N ARG A 150 21.90 4.94 7.65
CA ARG A 150 20.90 4.61 6.62
C ARG A 150 20.19 3.28 6.90
N LEU A 151 20.91 2.28 7.40
CA LEU A 151 20.32 1.02 7.86
C LEU A 151 19.38 1.25 9.05
N GLU A 152 19.73 2.12 10.01
CA GLU A 152 18.85 2.48 11.12
C GLU A 152 17.53 3.11 10.63
N ASP A 153 17.64 4.07 9.71
CA ASP A 153 16.47 4.73 9.12
C ASP A 153 15.56 3.72 8.41
N SER A 154 16.15 2.86 7.57
CA SER A 154 15.39 1.82 6.86
C SER A 154 14.72 0.82 7.83
N GLN A 155 15.40 0.43 8.91
CA GLN A 155 14.83 -0.45 9.94
C GLN A 155 13.67 0.22 10.67
N ALA A 156 13.78 1.50 11.01
CA ALA A 156 12.71 2.26 11.64
C ALA A 156 11.47 2.37 10.72
N VAL A 157 11.69 2.60 9.41
CA VAL A 157 10.62 2.64 8.40
C VAL A 157 9.93 1.28 8.28
N VAL A 158 10.67 0.18 8.17
CA VAL A 158 10.10 -1.18 8.10
C VAL A 158 9.28 -1.49 9.34
N LYS A 159 9.77 -1.16 10.54
CA LYS A 159 9.05 -1.38 11.80
C LYS A 159 7.70 -0.67 11.81
N LYS A 160 7.66 0.58 11.34
CA LYS A 160 6.42 1.35 11.22
C LYS A 160 5.47 0.73 10.18
N ALA A 161 5.99 0.37 9.00
CA ALA A 161 5.20 -0.25 7.93
C ALA A 161 4.60 -1.59 8.38
N ASN A 162 5.37 -2.42 9.10
CA ASN A 162 4.91 -3.70 9.61
C ASN A 162 3.77 -3.53 10.64
N LEU A 163 3.85 -2.52 11.52
CA LEU A 163 2.73 -2.22 12.44
C LEU A 163 1.45 -1.83 11.68
N THR A 164 1.57 -1.03 10.62
CA THR A 164 0.43 -0.68 9.77
C THR A 164 -0.15 -1.90 9.05
N TYR A 165 0.71 -2.75 8.49
CA TYR A 165 0.31 -4.01 7.85
C TYR A 165 -0.44 -4.92 8.83
N LEU A 166 0.11 -5.15 10.03
CA LEU A 166 -0.53 -5.98 11.06
C LEU A 166 -1.87 -5.40 11.54
N ALA A 167 -1.95 -4.07 11.69
CA ALA A 167 -3.21 -3.41 12.04
C ALA A 167 -4.30 -3.60 10.96
N ASN A 168 -3.91 -3.54 9.68
CA ASN A 168 -4.81 -3.79 8.56
C ASN A 168 -5.15 -5.28 8.36
N LYS A 169 -4.27 -6.18 8.78
CA LYS A 169 -4.46 -7.65 8.69
C LYS A 169 -5.23 -8.22 9.89
N ALA A 170 -5.23 -7.57 11.04
CA ALA A 170 -5.98 -8.04 12.21
C ALA A 170 -7.50 -8.06 11.97
N SER A 171 -8.02 -7.36 10.97
CA SER A 171 -9.44 -7.34 10.58
C SER A 171 -9.87 -8.47 9.63
N ASP A 172 -9.03 -9.49 9.39
CA ASP A 172 -8.98 -10.16 8.07
C ASP A 172 -9.28 -11.66 7.99
N GLU A 173 -9.77 -12.33 9.04
CA GLU A 173 -9.87 -13.81 8.97
C GLU A 173 -10.85 -14.37 7.92
N ASN A 174 -11.66 -13.56 7.22
CA ASN A 174 -12.55 -14.03 6.13
C ASN A 174 -12.90 -12.96 5.07
N GLN A 175 -12.10 -11.91 4.87
CA GLN A 175 -12.49 -10.82 3.94
C GLN A 175 -12.10 -11.12 2.48
N ALA A 176 -13.01 -10.86 1.55
CA ALA A 176 -12.78 -11.00 0.12
C ALA A 176 -11.61 -10.13 -0.38
N ASN A 177 -10.95 -10.55 -1.46
CA ASN A 177 -9.86 -9.78 -2.04
C ASN A 177 -10.39 -8.55 -2.81
N ALA A 178 -9.55 -7.53 -3.00
CA ALA A 178 -9.96 -6.27 -3.62
C ALA A 178 -10.47 -6.46 -5.06
N THR A 179 -10.01 -7.51 -5.76
CA THR A 179 -10.45 -7.80 -7.14
C THR A 179 -11.89 -8.32 -7.18
N GLU A 180 -12.28 -9.17 -6.24
CA GLU A 180 -13.64 -9.68 -6.10
C GLU A 180 -14.60 -8.56 -5.68
N LEU A 181 -14.22 -7.80 -4.64
CA LEU A 181 -15.01 -6.67 -4.15
C LEU A 181 -15.21 -5.58 -5.22
N LYS A 182 -14.18 -5.35 -6.05
CA LYS A 182 -14.29 -4.46 -7.22
C LYS A 182 -15.36 -4.95 -8.19
N LYS A 183 -15.36 -6.24 -8.54
CA LYS A 183 -16.34 -6.82 -9.47
C LYS A 183 -17.75 -6.68 -8.91
N GLU A 184 -17.92 -6.95 -7.63
CA GLU A 184 -19.21 -6.85 -6.95
C GLU A 184 -19.75 -5.42 -6.96
N LEU A 185 -18.93 -4.44 -6.55
CA LEU A 185 -19.32 -3.03 -6.58
C LEU A 185 -19.63 -2.55 -8.01
N LEU A 186 -18.84 -2.99 -9.00
CA LEU A 186 -19.10 -2.67 -10.40
C LEU A 186 -20.43 -3.23 -10.90
N ASN A 187 -20.78 -4.46 -10.53
CA ASN A 187 -22.06 -5.07 -10.88
C ASN A 187 -23.22 -4.34 -10.20
N ASN A 188 -23.08 -3.98 -8.92
CA ASN A 188 -24.10 -3.22 -8.19
C ASN A 188 -24.33 -1.83 -8.82
N ILE A 189 -23.27 -1.16 -9.29
CA ILE A 189 -23.42 0.10 -10.03
C ILE A 189 -24.10 -0.14 -11.39
N ASN A 190 -23.57 -1.06 -12.20
CA ASN A 190 -23.96 -1.19 -13.61
C ASN A 190 -25.30 -1.88 -13.84
N ASP A 191 -25.59 -2.91 -13.06
CA ASP A 191 -26.70 -3.83 -13.32
C ASP A 191 -27.86 -3.60 -12.36
N LYS A 192 -27.64 -2.93 -11.23
CA LYS A 192 -28.71 -2.49 -10.32
C LYS A 192 -28.95 -0.99 -10.42
N LEU A 193 -28.01 -0.17 -9.98
CA LEU A 193 -28.25 1.28 -9.81
C LEU A 193 -28.48 2.01 -11.14
N VAL A 194 -27.62 1.80 -12.15
CA VAL A 194 -27.78 2.42 -13.48
C VAL A 194 -29.11 2.00 -14.12
N VAL A 195 -29.48 0.73 -14.01
CA VAL A 195 -30.75 0.21 -14.53
C VAL A 195 -31.92 0.88 -13.82
N TYR A 196 -31.86 0.95 -12.48
CA TYR A 196 -32.89 1.57 -11.66
C TYR A 196 -33.11 3.04 -12.01
N LEU A 197 -32.06 3.86 -12.04
CA LEU A 197 -32.19 5.29 -12.32
C LEU A 197 -32.66 5.60 -13.74
N ARG A 198 -32.27 4.77 -14.72
CA ARG A 198 -32.81 4.87 -16.09
C ARG A 198 -34.33 4.63 -16.14
N ALA A 199 -34.86 3.75 -15.30
CA ALA A 199 -36.30 3.54 -15.19
C ALA A 199 -36.96 4.69 -14.42
N MET A 200 -36.42 5.07 -13.26
CA MET A 200 -37.05 6.05 -12.37
C MET A 200 -37.10 7.46 -12.93
N ILE A 201 -36.13 7.86 -13.77
CA ILE A 201 -36.19 9.16 -14.45
C ILE A 201 -37.38 9.25 -15.44
N GLN A 202 -37.90 8.12 -15.93
CA GLN A 202 -39.10 8.08 -16.77
C GLN A 202 -40.40 8.09 -15.95
N VAL A 203 -40.33 7.63 -14.70
CA VAL A 203 -41.48 7.55 -13.80
C VAL A 203 -41.73 8.89 -13.10
N ASP A 204 -40.66 9.52 -12.60
CA ASP A 204 -40.74 10.76 -11.84
C ASP A 204 -39.49 11.61 -12.10
N GLU A 205 -39.45 12.29 -13.24
CA GLU A 205 -38.28 13.08 -13.63
C GLU A 205 -37.93 14.13 -12.57
N ALA A 206 -38.93 14.83 -12.03
CA ALA A 206 -38.73 15.91 -11.06
C ALA A 206 -37.98 15.43 -9.81
N ARG A 207 -38.25 14.21 -9.36
CA ARG A 207 -37.60 13.63 -8.18
C ARG A 207 -36.19 13.09 -8.47
N TYR A 208 -35.98 12.43 -9.61
CA TYR A 208 -34.73 11.69 -9.88
C TYR A 208 -33.71 12.46 -10.72
N ARG A 209 -34.06 13.61 -11.30
CA ARG A 209 -33.22 14.33 -12.27
C ARG A 209 -31.83 14.69 -11.74
N ASP A 210 -31.76 15.29 -10.56
CA ASP A 210 -30.49 15.75 -10.00
C ASP A 210 -29.52 14.59 -9.73
N LEU A 211 -30.03 13.50 -9.14
CA LEU A 211 -29.25 12.29 -8.90
C LEU A 211 -28.81 11.63 -10.22
N PHE A 212 -29.71 11.56 -11.20
CA PHE A 212 -29.41 10.98 -12.51
C PHE A 212 -28.30 11.75 -13.24
N ASP A 213 -28.40 13.08 -13.29
CA ASP A 213 -27.42 13.94 -13.96
C ASP A 213 -26.06 13.89 -13.24
N THR A 214 -26.07 13.93 -11.89
CA THR A 214 -24.86 13.80 -11.09
C THR A 214 -24.17 12.46 -11.32
N MET A 215 -24.93 11.36 -11.34
CA MET A 215 -24.37 10.03 -11.63
C MET A 215 -23.82 9.90 -13.05
N ALA A 216 -24.53 10.46 -14.04
CA ALA A 216 -24.05 10.46 -15.42
C ALA A 216 -22.69 11.17 -15.51
N GLN A 217 -22.54 12.31 -14.84
CA GLN A 217 -21.28 13.04 -14.81
C GLN A 217 -20.15 12.26 -14.12
N ILE A 218 -20.42 11.62 -12.97
CA ILE A 218 -19.43 10.81 -12.25
C ILE A 218 -18.90 9.68 -13.13
N ILE A 219 -19.81 8.92 -13.76
CA ILE A 219 -19.46 7.78 -14.61
C ILE A 219 -18.70 8.25 -15.85
N GLU A 220 -19.15 9.33 -16.49
CA GLU A 220 -18.54 9.85 -17.71
C GLU A 220 -17.10 10.30 -17.46
N VAL A 221 -16.85 11.06 -16.38
CA VAL A 221 -15.50 11.52 -16.02
C VAL A 221 -14.55 10.33 -15.83
N ASN A 222 -14.98 9.30 -15.13
CA ASN A 222 -14.19 8.08 -14.98
C ASN A 222 -13.97 7.39 -16.33
N ASN A 223 -15.01 7.21 -17.14
CA ASN A 223 -14.93 6.51 -18.42
C ASN A 223 -13.96 7.21 -19.39
N ILE A 224 -13.96 8.54 -19.42
CA ILE A 224 -12.99 9.35 -20.17
C ILE A 224 -11.57 9.06 -19.69
N ASN A 225 -11.32 9.05 -18.38
CA ASN A 225 -9.99 8.82 -17.82
C ASN A 225 -9.47 7.41 -18.12
N VAL A 226 -10.34 6.40 -18.01
CA VAL A 226 -10.03 5.01 -18.39
C VAL A 226 -9.65 4.91 -19.86
N LYS A 227 -10.40 5.59 -20.76
CA LYS A 227 -10.12 5.61 -22.21
C LYS A 227 -8.81 6.34 -22.54
N LYS A 228 -8.53 7.47 -21.88
CA LYS A 228 -7.26 8.19 -22.04
C LYS A 228 -6.07 7.33 -21.63
N ARG A 229 -6.21 6.54 -20.56
CA ARG A 229 -5.16 5.60 -20.14
C ARG A 229 -4.96 4.50 -21.18
N SER A 230 -6.02 3.87 -21.68
CA SER A 230 -5.89 2.76 -22.64
C SER A 230 -5.21 3.20 -23.94
N ASN A 231 -5.43 4.44 -24.37
CA ASN A 231 -4.85 4.99 -25.60
C ASN A 231 -3.41 5.49 -25.44
N LYS A 232 -2.87 5.53 -24.21
CA LYS A 232 -1.47 5.88 -23.93
C LYS A 232 -0.55 4.65 -23.80
N ALA A 233 -1.10 3.44 -23.91
CA ALA A 233 -0.38 2.19 -23.79
C ALA A 233 0.12 1.64 -25.14
N GLU A 234 0.11 2.47 -26.19
CA GLU A 234 0.79 2.27 -27.48
C GLU A 234 1.90 3.31 -27.63
#